data_AF-A0A2N0QNF6-F1
#
_entry.id   AF-A0A2N0QNF6-F1
#
_cell.length_a   1.000
_cell.length_b   1.000
_cell.length_c   1.000
_cell.angle_alpha   90.00
_cell.angle_beta   90.00
_cell.angle_gamma   90.00
#
_symmetry.space_group_name_H-M   'P 1'
#
loop_
_entity.id
_entity.type
_entity.pdbx_description
1 polymer ?
#
loop_
_entity_poly.entity_id
_entity_poly.type
_entity_poly.pdbx_seq_one_letter_code
_entity_poly.pdbx_strand_id
1 'polypeptide(L)'
;MSSELYSKIYNFLVTANQEHITAISVIYQGIEEDPWISQNDLRRVVDQAIGFASNLYTEEPSRQLKLLRILPQFEIAFEGVCSLRDIGAVKTNKERPLNSDEIKKNINELKAKLKKNTTTPINQHLYFGIDNVNISELSWMDPLASQVISDESEIVKKLPGQFKHTFMKPVRQMVPLSLPSAVKRK
;
A
#
# COMPACT_ATOMS: atom_id res chain seq x y z
N MET A 1 -1.89 -6.44 -10.95
CA MET A 1 -1.82 -4.98 -11.11
C MET A 1 -2.62 -4.36 -9.97
N SER A 2 -2.08 -3.38 -9.26
CA SER A 2 -2.86 -2.66 -8.25
C SER A 2 -3.96 -1.85 -8.95
N SER A 3 -5.22 -2.14 -8.63
CA SER A 3 -6.38 -1.39 -9.13
C SER A 3 -6.33 0.09 -8.70
N GLU A 4 -5.69 0.36 -7.57
CA GLU A 4 -5.55 1.69 -6.98
C GLU A 4 -4.57 2.56 -7.79
N LEU A 5 -3.41 2.01 -8.15
CA LEU A 5 -2.42 2.69 -8.99
C LEU A 5 -2.98 3.07 -10.36
N TYR A 6 -3.65 2.12 -11.03
CA TYR A 6 -4.33 2.38 -12.29
C TYR A 6 -5.35 3.51 -12.12
N SER A 7 -6.20 3.42 -11.09
CA SER A 7 -7.26 4.40 -10.84
C SER A 7 -6.69 5.80 -10.60
N LYS A 8 -5.60 5.91 -9.82
CA LYS A 8 -4.93 7.19 -9.56
C LYS A 8 -4.37 7.82 -10.83
N ILE A 9 -3.63 7.04 -11.62
CA ILE A 9 -3.07 7.53 -12.89
C ILE A 9 -4.19 7.92 -13.85
N TYR A 10 -5.17 7.06 -14.07
CA TYR A 10 -6.30 7.32 -14.95
C TYR A 10 -7.07 8.59 -14.53
N ASN A 11 -7.43 8.70 -13.25
CA ASN A 11 -8.13 9.86 -12.72
C ASN A 11 -7.32 11.14 -12.92
N PHE A 12 -6.00 11.10 -12.71
CA PHE A 12 -5.13 12.24 -13.00
C PHE A 12 -5.19 12.65 -14.48
N LEU A 13 -5.10 11.71 -15.42
CA LEU A 13 -5.16 12.00 -16.86
C LEU A 13 -6.48 12.67 -17.27
N VAL A 14 -7.60 12.26 -16.69
CA VAL A 14 -8.94 12.77 -17.07
C VAL A 14 -9.35 14.03 -16.29
N THR A 15 -8.83 14.28 -15.09
CA THR A 15 -9.26 15.42 -14.26
C THR A 15 -8.26 16.57 -14.20
N ALA A 16 -6.96 16.31 -14.40
CA ALA A 16 -5.96 17.37 -14.31
C ALA A 16 -6.13 18.41 -15.44
N ASN A 17 -5.74 19.65 -15.16
CA ASN A 17 -5.59 20.66 -16.20
C ASN A 17 -4.60 20.16 -17.26
N GLN A 18 -4.90 20.43 -18.53
CA GLN A 18 -4.07 19.97 -19.65
C GLN A 18 -2.60 20.39 -19.49
N GLU A 19 -2.32 21.59 -18.96
CA GLU A 19 -0.96 22.09 -18.71
C GLU A 19 -0.13 21.18 -17.79
N HIS A 20 -0.77 20.57 -16.79
CA HIS A 20 -0.13 19.69 -15.80
C HIS A 20 0.07 18.26 -16.28
N ILE A 21 -0.53 17.85 -17.40
CA ILE A 21 -0.41 16.48 -17.94
C ILE A 21 0.94 16.33 -18.65
N THR A 22 1.97 15.89 -17.93
CA THR A 22 3.31 15.65 -18.46
C THR A 22 3.76 14.22 -18.14
N ALA A 23 4.75 13.69 -18.86
CA ALA A 23 5.33 12.40 -18.51
C ALA A 23 5.89 12.40 -17.08
N ILE A 24 6.53 13.51 -16.67
CA ILE A 24 7.07 13.70 -15.31
C ILE A 24 5.96 13.60 -14.26
N SER A 25 4.86 14.35 -14.42
CA SER A 25 3.77 14.34 -13.44
C SER A 25 3.07 13.00 -13.37
N VAL A 26 2.88 12.32 -14.50
CA VAL A 26 2.23 10.99 -14.56
C VAL A 26 3.08 9.93 -13.85
N ILE A 27 4.40 9.96 -14.08
CA ILE A 27 5.33 9.07 -13.40
C ILE A 27 5.40 9.40 -11.90
N TYR A 28 5.39 10.68 -11.54
CA TYR A 28 5.33 11.09 -10.15
C TYR A 28 4.08 10.55 -9.46
N GLN A 29 2.90 10.61 -10.08
CA GLN A 29 1.67 9.99 -9.54
C GLN A 29 1.87 8.49 -9.29
N GLY A 30 2.56 7.80 -10.20
CA GLY A 30 2.87 6.38 -10.06
C GLY A 30 3.83 6.07 -8.93
N ILE A 31 4.94 6.80 -8.83
CA ILE A 31 5.98 6.62 -7.80
C ILE A 31 5.51 7.10 -6.43
N GLU A 32 4.64 8.09 -6.35
CA GLU A 32 4.04 8.52 -5.09
C GLU A 32 3.14 7.41 -4.52
N GLU A 33 2.40 6.73 -5.39
CA GLU A 33 1.48 5.65 -5.04
C GLU A 33 2.18 4.32 -4.73
N ASP A 34 3.09 3.92 -5.60
CA ASP A 34 3.92 2.73 -5.42
C ASP A 34 5.40 3.11 -5.65
N PRO A 35 6.12 3.53 -4.59
CA PRO A 35 7.50 4.02 -4.71
C PRO A 35 8.50 2.98 -5.22
N TRP A 36 8.12 1.70 -5.22
CA TRP A 36 8.99 0.57 -5.53
C TRP A 36 8.55 -0.17 -6.80
N ILE A 37 7.59 0.38 -7.53
CA ILE A 37 7.16 -0.17 -8.81
C ILE A 37 8.32 -0.24 -9.80
N SER A 38 8.39 -1.35 -10.54
CA SER A 38 9.36 -1.48 -11.62
C SER A 38 9.00 -0.53 -12.78
N GLN A 39 10.01 -0.05 -13.52
CA GLN A 39 9.79 0.79 -14.70
C GLN A 39 8.82 0.13 -15.70
N ASN A 40 8.97 -1.18 -15.92
CA ASN A 40 8.12 -1.94 -16.84
C ASN A 40 6.68 -2.05 -16.36
N ASP A 41 6.47 -2.30 -15.06
CA ASP A 41 5.13 -2.38 -14.50
C ASP A 41 4.42 -1.03 -14.53
N LEU A 42 5.12 0.05 -14.17
CA LEU A 42 4.55 1.39 -14.26
C LEU A 42 4.24 1.76 -15.70
N ARG A 43 5.13 1.44 -16.65
CA ARG A 43 4.91 1.70 -18.08
C ARG A 43 3.65 1.01 -18.58
N ARG A 44 3.45 -0.25 -18.20
CA ARG A 44 2.28 -1.04 -18.58
C ARG A 44 0.97 -0.42 -18.04
N VAL A 45 0.98 0.04 -16.79
CA VAL A 45 -0.19 0.72 -16.18
C VAL A 45 -0.46 2.06 -16.87
N VAL A 46 0.59 2.85 -17.13
CA VAL A 46 0.48 4.15 -17.82
C VAL A 46 -0.03 4.00 -19.25
N ASP A 47 0.51 3.04 -20.00
CA ASP A 47 0.07 2.72 -21.37
C ASP A 47 -1.42 2.37 -21.41
N GLN A 48 -1.85 1.47 -20.51
CA GLN A 48 -3.26 1.12 -20.37
C GLN A 48 -4.12 2.35 -20.03
N ALA A 49 -3.72 3.15 -19.05
CA ALA A 49 -4.48 4.34 -18.64
C ALA A 49 -4.58 5.39 -19.78
N ILE A 50 -3.52 5.59 -20.56
CA ILE A 50 -3.51 6.46 -21.74
C ILE A 50 -4.45 5.92 -22.81
N GLY A 51 -4.43 4.61 -23.08
CA GLY A 51 -5.35 3.97 -24.02
C GLY A 51 -6.81 4.27 -23.71
N PHE A 52 -7.21 4.16 -22.43
CA PHE A 52 -8.57 4.49 -22.02
C PHE A 52 -8.85 5.99 -22.02
N ALA A 53 -7.96 6.81 -21.45
CA ALA A 53 -8.18 8.25 -21.34
C ALA A 53 -8.20 8.95 -22.72
N SER A 54 -7.36 8.52 -23.66
CA SER A 54 -7.29 9.11 -25.00
C SER A 54 -8.56 8.88 -25.82
N ASN A 55 -9.28 7.78 -25.58
CA ASN A 55 -10.57 7.51 -26.22
C ASN A 55 -11.67 8.48 -25.76
N LEU A 56 -11.58 9.04 -24.54
CA LEU A 56 -12.53 10.04 -24.05
C LEU A 56 -12.35 11.41 -24.72
N TYR A 57 -11.16 11.70 -25.23
CA TYR A 57 -10.80 13.01 -25.79
C TYR A 57 -10.69 12.98 -27.32
N THR A 58 -11.44 12.10 -27.99
CA THR A 58 -11.49 12.04 -29.47
C THR A 58 -11.96 13.36 -30.10
N GLU A 59 -12.80 14.12 -29.39
CA GLU A 59 -13.26 15.45 -29.79
C GLU A 59 -12.37 16.60 -29.29
N GLU A 60 -11.30 16.31 -28.52
CA GLU A 60 -10.31 17.28 -28.03
C GLU A 60 -8.88 16.91 -28.47
N PRO A 61 -8.52 17.13 -29.76
CA PRO A 61 -7.25 16.66 -30.32
C PRO A 61 -6.01 17.17 -29.58
N SER A 62 -6.08 18.38 -29.02
CA SER A 62 -5.00 18.99 -28.25
C SER A 62 -4.67 18.19 -26.98
N ARG A 63 -5.70 17.80 -26.23
CA ARG A 63 -5.57 17.02 -25.00
C ARG A 63 -5.20 15.58 -25.31
N GLN A 64 -5.85 14.98 -26.32
CA GLN A 64 -5.53 13.63 -26.79
C GLN A 64 -4.06 13.49 -27.20
N LEU A 65 -3.55 14.42 -28.01
CA LEU A 65 -2.15 14.44 -28.43
C LEU A 65 -1.20 14.55 -27.23
N LYS A 66 -1.58 15.34 -26.22
CA LYS A 66 -0.76 15.49 -25.01
C LYS A 66 -0.66 14.18 -24.22
N LEU A 67 -1.74 13.40 -24.14
CA LEU A 67 -1.74 12.07 -23.54
C LEU A 67 -0.82 11.11 -24.30
N LEU A 68 -0.95 11.07 -25.63
CA LEU A 68 -0.14 10.18 -26.47
C LEU A 68 1.36 10.51 -26.44
N ARG A 69 1.71 11.78 -26.16
CA ARG A 69 3.11 12.23 -26.00
C ARG A 69 3.78 11.79 -24.69
N ILE A 70 3.05 11.19 -23.75
CA ILE A 70 3.63 10.69 -22.50
C ILE A 70 4.54 9.49 -22.76
N LEU A 71 4.08 8.50 -23.55
CA LEU A 71 4.81 7.26 -23.78
C LEU A 71 6.20 7.47 -24.44
N PRO A 72 6.35 8.32 -25.47
CA PRO A 72 7.67 8.62 -26.05
C PRO A 72 8.66 9.31 -25.09
N GLN A 73 8.17 9.92 -24.00
CA GLN A 73 8.99 10.60 -22.99
C GLN A 73 9.16 9.76 -21.72
N PHE A 74 8.61 8.55 -21.69
CA PHE A 74 8.45 7.78 -20.47
C PHE A 74 9.78 7.46 -19.81
N GLU A 75 10.74 6.95 -20.56
CA GLU A 75 12.03 6.49 -20.03
C GLU A 75 12.81 7.65 -19.40
N ILE A 76 12.95 8.77 -20.11
CA ILE A 76 13.65 9.97 -19.63
C ILE A 76 12.93 10.57 -18.42
N ALA A 77 11.60 10.65 -18.45
CA ALA A 77 10.84 11.16 -17.33
C ALA A 77 10.90 10.23 -16.11
N PHE A 78 10.99 8.90 -16.32
CA PHE A 78 11.13 7.92 -15.24
C PHE A 78 12.45 8.11 -14.50
N GLU A 79 13.55 8.16 -15.24
CA GLU A 79 14.88 8.43 -14.70
C GLU A 79 14.92 9.78 -13.99
N GLY A 80 14.30 10.82 -14.59
CA GLY A 80 14.22 12.16 -14.00
C GLY A 80 13.50 12.17 -12.66
N VAL A 81 12.31 11.57 -12.57
CA VAL A 81 11.54 11.53 -11.31
C VAL A 81 12.25 10.68 -10.25
N CYS A 82 12.82 9.53 -10.62
CA CYS A 82 13.61 8.71 -9.70
C CYS A 82 14.81 9.49 -9.16
N SER A 83 15.56 10.19 -10.04
CA SER A 83 16.70 11.01 -9.64
C SER A 83 16.29 12.14 -8.69
N LEU A 84 15.18 12.84 -8.98
CA LEU A 84 14.64 13.89 -8.12
C LEU A 84 14.23 13.33 -6.74
N ARG A 85 13.71 12.11 -6.68
CA ARG A 85 13.35 11.45 -5.42
C ARG A 85 14.61 11.13 -4.62
N ASP A 86 15.61 10.56 -5.27
CA ASP A 86 16.83 10.09 -4.62
C ASP A 86 17.65 11.25 -4.04
N ILE A 87 17.62 12.43 -4.67
CA ILE A 87 18.21 13.67 -4.11
C ILE A 87 17.29 14.41 -3.12
N GLY A 88 16.09 13.89 -2.86
CA GLY A 88 15.14 14.47 -1.90
C GLY A 88 14.37 15.70 -2.40
N ALA A 89 14.36 15.97 -3.71
CA ALA A 89 13.65 17.11 -4.31
C ALA A 89 12.14 16.88 -4.47
N VAL A 90 11.68 15.62 -4.51
CA VAL A 90 10.25 15.28 -4.53
C VAL A 90 9.86 14.46 -3.30
N LYS A 91 8.64 14.72 -2.79
CA LYS A 91 8.07 13.99 -1.67
C LYS A 91 7.48 12.68 -2.18
N THR A 92 7.94 11.57 -1.63
CA THR A 92 7.36 10.24 -1.83
C THR A 92 7.32 9.54 -0.49
N ASN A 93 6.45 8.54 -0.35
CA ASN A 93 6.54 7.61 0.77
C ASN A 93 7.90 6.89 0.66
N LYS A 94 8.76 7.07 1.67
CA LYS A 94 10.12 6.49 1.70
C LYS A 94 10.15 5.09 2.29
N GLU A 95 9.03 4.63 2.84
CA GLU A 95 8.95 3.31 3.46
C GLU A 95 9.12 2.25 2.37
N ARG A 96 10.17 1.43 2.55
CA ARG A 96 10.45 0.30 1.68
C ARG A 96 9.60 -0.89 2.10
N PRO A 97 8.95 -1.59 1.15
CA PRO A 97 8.41 -2.92 1.35
C PRO A 97 9.43 -3.83 2.03
N LEU A 98 8.98 -4.53 3.07
CA LEU A 98 9.77 -5.58 3.69
C LEU A 98 10.10 -6.66 2.65
N ASN A 99 11.37 -7.00 2.53
CA ASN A 99 11.78 -8.14 1.72
C ASN A 99 11.58 -9.47 2.48
N SER A 100 11.66 -10.60 1.78
CA SER A 100 11.40 -11.94 2.36
C SER A 100 12.25 -12.25 3.59
N ASP A 101 13.53 -11.84 3.61
CA ASP A 101 14.41 -12.06 4.75
C ASP A 101 14.01 -11.20 5.95
N GLU A 102 13.59 -9.95 5.72
CA GLU A 102 13.05 -9.06 6.75
C GLU A 102 11.75 -9.58 7.34
N ILE A 103 10.83 -10.06 6.48
CA ILE A 103 9.58 -10.69 6.91
C ILE A 103 9.89 -11.91 7.77
N LYS A 104 10.77 -12.80 7.31
CA LYS A 104 11.18 -13.99 8.08
C LYS A 104 11.80 -13.62 9.43
N LYS A 105 12.67 -12.62 9.45
CA LYS A 105 13.27 -12.09 10.69
C LYS A 105 12.19 -11.58 11.64
N ASN A 106 11.24 -10.79 11.13
CA ASN A 106 10.14 -10.23 11.92
C ASN A 106 9.26 -11.32 12.54
N ILE A 107 8.87 -12.34 11.76
CA ILE A 107 8.09 -13.46 12.28
C ILE A 107 8.86 -14.20 13.37
N ASN A 108 10.15 -14.47 13.18
CA ASN A 108 10.98 -15.16 14.17
C ASN A 108 11.14 -14.33 15.46
N GLU A 109 11.30 -13.02 15.35
CA GLU A 109 11.34 -12.12 16.50
C GLU A 109 10.01 -12.10 17.26
N LEU A 110 8.87 -12.05 16.55
CA LEU A 110 7.55 -12.12 17.17
C LEU A 110 7.34 -13.44 17.90
N LYS A 111 7.70 -14.58 17.26
CA LYS A 111 7.68 -15.91 17.89
C LYS A 111 8.54 -15.92 19.16
N ALA A 112 9.74 -15.36 19.12
CA ALA A 112 10.63 -15.28 20.28
C ALA A 112 10.04 -14.43 21.41
N LYS A 113 9.42 -13.28 21.10
CA LYS A 113 8.74 -12.41 22.08
C LYS A 113 7.59 -13.13 22.79
N LEU A 114 6.77 -13.88 22.04
CA LEU A 114 5.68 -14.68 22.60
C LEU A 114 6.19 -15.86 23.42
N LYS A 115 7.25 -16.54 22.95
CA LYS A 115 7.86 -17.68 23.64
C LYS A 115 8.41 -17.31 25.02
N LYS A 116 9.02 -16.12 25.15
CA LYS A 116 9.55 -15.60 26.42
C LYS A 116 8.48 -15.43 27.49
N ASN A 117 7.22 -15.20 27.09
CA ASN A 117 6.08 -14.96 28.00
C ASN A 117 5.02 -16.08 27.90
N THR A 118 5.46 -17.33 27.71
CA THR A 118 4.57 -18.50 27.58
C THR A 118 3.81 -18.84 28.85
N THR A 119 4.13 -18.24 29.99
CA THR A 119 3.35 -18.36 31.23
C THR A 119 1.95 -17.75 31.11
N THR A 120 1.72 -16.88 30.11
CA THR A 120 0.38 -16.36 29.83
C THR A 120 -0.30 -17.23 28.76
N PRO A 121 -1.43 -17.90 29.07
CA PRO A 121 -2.07 -18.84 28.14
C PRO A 121 -2.42 -18.25 26.76
N ILE A 122 -2.80 -16.95 26.70
CA ILE A 122 -3.04 -16.26 25.43
C ILE A 122 -1.79 -16.22 24.53
N ASN A 123 -0.59 -16.03 25.10
CA ASN A 123 0.64 -16.00 24.32
C ASN A 123 0.99 -17.37 23.74
N GLN A 124 0.63 -18.46 24.43
CA GLN A 124 0.78 -19.81 23.89
C GLN A 124 -0.12 -20.01 22.66
N HIS A 125 -1.40 -19.63 22.75
CA HIS A 125 -2.31 -19.72 21.61
C HIS A 125 -1.86 -18.86 20.42
N LEU A 126 -1.43 -17.62 20.67
CA LEU A 126 -0.89 -16.74 19.62
C LEU A 126 0.37 -17.34 19.00
N TYR A 127 1.29 -17.87 19.82
CA TYR A 127 2.50 -18.53 19.34
C TYR A 127 2.17 -19.69 18.41
N PHE A 128 1.28 -20.61 18.82
CA PHE A 128 0.88 -21.74 17.96
C PHE A 128 0.19 -21.28 16.68
N GLY A 129 -0.63 -20.23 16.74
CA GLY A 129 -1.25 -19.65 15.55
C GLY A 129 -0.22 -19.13 14.56
N ILE A 130 0.79 -18.40 15.03
CA ILE A 130 1.87 -17.85 14.20
C ILE A 130 2.81 -18.95 13.71
N ASP A 131 3.04 -20.00 14.50
CA ASP A 131 3.94 -21.08 14.12
C ASP A 131 3.45 -21.88 12.90
N ASN A 132 2.13 -21.93 12.73
CA ASN A 132 1.47 -22.56 11.59
C ASN A 132 1.33 -21.66 10.35
N VAL A 133 1.76 -20.39 10.41
CA VAL A 133 1.70 -19.49 9.25
C VAL A 133 2.79 -19.86 8.25
N ASN A 134 2.41 -20.00 6.98
CA ASN A 134 3.38 -20.14 5.90
C ASN A 134 4.02 -18.77 5.59
N ILE A 135 5.25 -18.55 6.06
CA ILE A 135 5.97 -17.27 5.90
C ILE A 135 6.17 -16.91 4.43
N SER A 136 6.32 -17.89 3.53
CA SER A 136 6.55 -17.61 2.10
C SER A 136 5.32 -17.03 1.39
N GLU A 137 4.14 -17.15 1.99
CA GLU A 137 2.90 -16.58 1.47
C GLU A 137 2.64 -15.16 1.97
N LEU A 138 3.44 -14.67 2.92
CA LEU A 138 3.29 -13.33 3.46
C LEU A 138 3.88 -12.28 2.52
N SER A 139 3.14 -11.19 2.35
CA SER A 139 3.56 -9.94 1.74
C SER A 139 3.86 -8.90 2.82
N TRP A 140 4.62 -7.86 2.47
CA TRP A 140 4.83 -6.70 3.34
C TRP A 140 3.53 -5.96 3.70
N MET A 141 2.47 -6.16 2.91
CA MET A 141 1.13 -5.64 3.17
C MET A 141 0.42 -6.38 4.32
N ASP A 142 0.83 -7.61 4.63
CA ASP A 142 0.24 -8.36 5.74
C ASP A 142 0.71 -7.75 7.06
N PRO A 143 -0.19 -7.38 8.00
CA PRO A 143 0.21 -6.80 9.28
C PRO A 143 1.23 -7.68 10.03
N LEU A 144 1.07 -9.00 9.90
CA LEU A 144 1.93 -9.97 10.55
C LEU A 144 3.40 -9.90 10.08
N ALA A 145 3.64 -9.52 8.82
CA ALA A 145 4.98 -9.31 8.28
C ALA A 145 5.74 -8.21 9.03
N SER A 146 5.02 -7.24 9.59
CA SER A 146 5.54 -6.14 10.43
C SER A 146 5.41 -6.42 11.94
N GLN A 147 5.28 -7.69 12.32
CA GLN A 147 5.07 -8.16 13.71
C GLN A 147 3.73 -7.72 14.35
N VAL A 148 2.76 -7.26 13.56
CA VAL A 148 1.45 -6.82 14.05
C VAL A 148 0.44 -7.96 13.93
N ILE A 149 -0.18 -8.33 15.06
CA ILE A 149 -1.28 -9.28 15.06
C ILE A 149 -2.59 -8.50 14.92
N SER A 150 -3.20 -8.54 13.74
CA SER A 150 -4.51 -7.92 13.50
C SER A 150 -5.62 -8.70 14.22
N ASP A 151 -6.62 -7.98 14.74
CA ASP A 151 -7.84 -8.53 15.30
C ASP A 151 -8.70 -9.31 14.29
N GLU A 152 -8.56 -8.98 13.00
CA GLU A 152 -9.23 -9.65 11.89
C GLU A 152 -8.47 -10.89 11.39
N SER A 153 -7.26 -11.14 11.90
CA SER A 153 -6.44 -12.29 11.49
C SER A 153 -7.08 -13.63 11.89
N GLU A 154 -6.82 -14.67 11.09
CA GLU A 154 -7.25 -16.03 11.41
C GLU A 154 -6.66 -16.55 12.73
N ILE A 155 -5.47 -16.05 13.11
CA ILE A 155 -4.84 -16.33 14.40
C ILE A 155 -5.75 -15.88 15.55
N VAL A 156 -6.27 -14.66 15.49
CA VAL A 156 -7.14 -14.09 16.54
C VAL A 156 -8.55 -14.69 16.48
N LYS A 157 -9.09 -14.96 15.29
CA LYS A 157 -10.42 -15.59 15.14
C LYS A 157 -10.48 -16.98 15.76
N LYS A 158 -9.38 -17.74 15.69
CA LYS A 158 -9.26 -19.10 16.27
C LYS A 158 -8.93 -19.10 17.77
N LEU A 159 -8.75 -17.94 18.41
CA LEU A 159 -8.55 -17.88 19.86
C LEU A 159 -9.81 -18.35 20.61
N PRO A 160 -9.66 -19.11 21.71
CA PRO A 160 -10.74 -19.38 22.64
C PRO A 160 -11.41 -18.09 23.13
N GLY A 161 -12.72 -18.13 23.40
CA GLY A 161 -13.54 -16.94 23.66
C GLY A 161 -12.98 -15.99 24.73
N GLN A 162 -12.48 -16.53 25.85
CA GLN A 162 -11.87 -15.73 26.92
C GLN A 162 -10.59 -14.99 26.48
N PHE A 163 -9.77 -15.64 25.65
CA PHE A 163 -8.52 -15.06 25.16
C PHE A 163 -8.77 -14.07 24.03
N LYS A 164 -9.74 -14.37 23.15
CA LYS A 164 -10.22 -13.39 22.17
C LYS A 164 -10.77 -12.15 22.86
N HIS A 165 -11.57 -12.31 23.92
CA HIS A 165 -12.08 -11.19 24.72
C HIS A 165 -10.92 -10.36 25.31
N THR A 166 -9.91 -11.03 25.87
CA THR A 166 -8.73 -10.38 26.45
C THR A 166 -7.94 -9.61 25.39
N PHE A 167 -7.69 -10.23 24.23
CA PHE A 167 -7.01 -9.62 23.09
C PHE A 167 -7.73 -8.36 22.60
N MET A 168 -9.06 -8.43 22.49
CA MET A 168 -9.90 -7.34 21.98
C MET A 168 -10.16 -6.21 22.99
N LYS A 169 -9.70 -6.35 24.25
CA LYS A 169 -9.96 -5.36 25.30
C LYS A 169 -9.46 -3.95 24.93
N PRO A 170 -8.24 -3.75 24.41
CA PRO A 170 -7.77 -2.41 24.02
C PRO A 170 -8.65 -1.78 22.95
N VAL A 171 -9.01 -2.53 21.89
CA VAL A 171 -9.88 -2.03 20.81
C VAL A 171 -11.21 -1.52 21.37
N ARG A 172 -11.84 -2.30 22.27
CA ARG A 172 -13.10 -1.91 22.91
C ARG A 172 -12.97 -0.68 23.80
N GLN A 173 -11.81 -0.45 24.39
CA GLN A 173 -11.52 0.72 25.24
C GLN A 173 -11.15 1.96 24.43
N MET A 174 -10.70 1.79 23.18
CA MET A 174 -10.40 2.87 22.25
C MET A 174 -11.64 3.40 21.53
N VAL A 175 -12.79 2.72 21.62
CA VAL A 175 -14.07 3.23 21.11
C VAL A 175 -14.59 4.31 22.07
N PRO A 176 -14.69 5.58 21.66
CA PRO A 176 -15.22 6.63 22.52
C PRO A 176 -16.69 6.34 22.84
N LEU A 177 -17.06 6.42 24.12
CA LEU A 177 -18.44 6.23 24.62
C LEU A 177 -19.46 7.12 23.90
N SER A 178 -19.01 8.28 23.45
CA SER A 178 -19.76 9.17 22.57
C SER A 178 -18.80 9.85 21.60
N LEU A 179 -19.10 9.78 20.31
CA LEU A 179 -18.44 10.64 19.33
C LEU A 179 -18.77 12.11 19.66
N PRO A 180 -17.79 13.03 19.59
CA PRO A 180 -18.06 14.46 19.72
C PRO A 180 -19.16 14.88 18.74
N SER A 181 -20.01 15.83 19.13
CA SER A 181 -21.08 16.36 18.28
C SER A 181 -20.58 16.91 16.94
N ALA A 182 -19.31 17.34 16.87
CA ALA A 182 -18.66 17.74 15.62
C ALA A 182 -18.37 16.58 14.65
N VAL A 183 -18.26 15.34 15.13
CA VAL A 183 -17.97 14.13 14.35
C VAL A 183 -19.25 13.35 14.02
N LYS A 184 -20.32 13.57 14.80
CA LYS A 184 -21.66 13.11 14.45
C LYS A 184 -22.13 13.89 13.22
N ARG A 185 -21.91 13.34 12.02
CA ARG A 185 -22.46 13.90 10.77
C ARG A 185 -23.96 14.15 10.95
N LYS A 186 -24.41 15.33 10.52
CA LYS A 186 -25.83 15.65 10.31
C LYS A 186 -26.41 14.74 9.25
#